data_AF-A0A2D5AZE0-F1
#
_entry.id   AF-A0A2D5AZE0-F1
#
_cell.length_a   1.000
_cell.length_b   1.000
_cell.length_c   1.000
_cell.angle_alpha   90.00
_cell.angle_beta   90.00
_cell.angle_gamma   90.00
#
_symmetry.space_group_name_H-M   'P 1'
#
loop_
_entity.id
_entity.type
_entity.pdbx_description
1 polymer ?
#
loop_
_entity_poly.entity_id
_entity_poly.type
_entity_poly.pdbx_seq_one_letter_code
_entity_poly.pdbx_strand_id
1 'polypeptide(L)'
;MNLQPVQANPKVLGIAAALIAITLALYAQVTGFEFLNYDDDTYVTTNAHVLEGLTLEGAGWAATTGYAANWHPLTWLSHMLDVELFGLDAAKHHLVSAGLHALNTALLFLALHWMTRRVWPCVLVALLFALHPLRAESVAWVAERKDVLSGFFFMATLAAYARYVRQPCRATYLWVGVLFGLGLLAKPMLVTMPALLLLLDHWPLNRWYTADPGERRRLLLEKVPWFAMALISMVVTLIVQQKGGAVNPLYVLGFEERLSNGFASYARYALQTLWPTSLSAIYIHPGLMAGEGYAPWTRWSCASVIFVLGTSLAAWRFRRRLPVFITGWFWFLGMALPVIGLIQVGYQAHADRYTYLPSIGLLCILVFGIEGWTKNVKWARIAAGVAGVLGCGALFALSWRQIATWRDTRTVFEHALAVSETNFIAHTNLGQALHHEGRLEQARRHYLSAIDLRPNLFPVRTNLAQIHIHEGRLHAALAELEEALRYGPAHGPALLHKGLALAGLGRDRQAVETLRTCLAVNPSDPYARNQLAWILATSSLQDLRSPEEALRHARTVCEAAGHANPAFLETLAAALAASNRFEEAVERQRQAQRLSPPQEKKSARTRLELYRLNKPLIQSPPNPRRRN
;
A
#
# COMPACT_ATOMS: atom_id res chain seq x y z
N MET A 1 29.36 -4.70 33.81
CA MET A 1 30.04 -3.50 33.27
C MET A 1 29.09 -2.33 33.42
N ASN A 2 29.40 -1.34 34.27
CA ASN A 2 28.54 -0.16 34.47
C ASN A 2 28.54 0.70 33.20
N LEU A 3 27.51 0.56 32.37
CA LEU A 3 27.35 1.40 31.19
C LEU A 3 26.96 2.81 31.65
N GLN A 4 27.89 3.76 31.58
CA GLN A 4 27.64 5.14 32.02
C GLN A 4 26.46 5.80 31.28
N PRO A 5 25.73 6.74 31.94
CA PRO A 5 24.64 7.52 31.33
C PRO A 5 25.03 8.15 29.98
N VAL A 6 24.05 8.26 29.07
CA VAL A 6 24.21 9.05 27.85
C VAL A 6 24.14 10.53 28.23
N GLN A 7 25.27 11.23 28.22
CA GLN A 7 25.27 12.69 28.21
C GLN A 7 25.05 13.19 26.79
N ALA A 8 24.26 14.25 26.63
CA ALA A 8 24.05 14.91 25.35
C ALA A 8 25.37 15.50 24.85
N ASN A 9 26.00 14.84 23.89
CA ASN A 9 27.23 15.33 23.27
C ASN A 9 26.85 16.22 22.08
N PRO A 10 27.19 17.53 22.09
CA PRO A 10 26.83 18.44 21.00
C PRO A 10 27.35 17.97 19.64
N LYS A 11 28.49 17.27 19.59
CA LYS A 11 29.01 16.67 18.34
C LYS A 11 28.09 15.58 17.80
N VAL A 12 27.55 14.73 18.67
CA VAL A 12 26.64 13.64 18.28
C VAL A 12 25.31 14.23 17.77
N LEU A 13 24.81 15.27 18.42
CA LEU A 13 23.61 15.99 17.97
C LEU A 13 23.84 16.70 16.63
N GLY A 14 24.99 17.34 16.44
CA GLY A 14 25.36 17.96 15.16
C GLY A 14 25.44 16.95 14.02
N ILE A 15 25.98 15.75 14.27
CA ILE A 15 26.00 14.65 13.28
C ILE A 15 24.57 14.20 12.95
N ALA A 16 23.71 14.02 13.94
CA ALA A 16 22.32 13.64 13.71
C ALA A 16 21.56 14.69 12.87
N ALA A 17 21.79 15.98 13.14
CA ALA A 17 21.22 17.07 12.35
C ALA A 17 21.75 17.08 10.90
N ALA A 18 23.04 16.82 10.70
CA ALA A 18 23.63 16.71 9.35
C ALA A 18 23.04 15.52 8.57
N LEU A 19 22.83 14.38 9.22
CA LEU A 19 22.16 13.23 8.62
C LEU A 19 20.74 13.59 8.16
N ILE A 20 19.97 14.26 9.01
CA ILE A 20 18.62 14.75 8.66
C ILE A 20 18.69 15.66 7.42
N ALA A 21 19.58 16.65 7.42
CA ALA A 21 19.71 17.60 6.32
C ALA A 21 20.07 16.90 4.99
N ILE A 22 21.01 15.95 5.01
CA ILE A 22 21.40 15.17 3.82
C ILE A 22 20.23 14.32 3.31
N THR A 23 19.50 13.64 4.21
CA THR A 23 18.34 12.84 3.82
C THR A 23 17.23 13.72 3.22
N LEU A 24 16.91 14.85 3.85
CA LEU A 24 15.91 15.79 3.32
C LEU A 24 16.33 16.38 1.96
N ALA A 25 17.62 16.66 1.77
CA ALA A 25 18.13 17.15 0.49
C ALA A 25 17.91 16.14 -0.64
N LEU A 26 18.15 14.84 -0.41
CA LEU A 26 17.89 13.77 -1.38
C LEU A 26 16.40 13.69 -1.76
N TYR A 27 15.52 13.81 -0.78
CA TYR A 27 14.07 13.67 -0.97
C TYR A 27 13.35 14.99 -1.28
N ALA A 28 14.04 16.13 -1.40
CA ALA A 28 13.41 17.42 -1.68
C ALA A 28 12.55 17.42 -2.95
N GLN A 29 12.91 16.57 -3.94
CA GLN A 29 12.17 16.41 -5.20
C GLN A 29 10.73 15.91 -5.03
N VAL A 30 10.39 15.24 -3.92
CA VAL A 30 9.02 14.70 -3.71
C VAL A 30 7.96 15.80 -3.59
N THR A 31 8.38 17.05 -3.41
CA THR A 31 7.50 18.22 -3.41
C THR A 31 6.82 18.46 -4.77
N GLY A 32 7.35 17.89 -5.85
CA GLY A 32 6.76 17.96 -7.19
C GLY A 32 6.03 16.70 -7.63
N PHE A 33 5.70 15.80 -6.69
CA PHE A 33 5.09 14.49 -6.99
C PHE A 33 3.59 14.52 -6.76
N GLU A 34 2.87 13.66 -7.48
CA GLU A 34 1.42 13.52 -7.42
C GLU A 34 1.00 12.35 -6.52
N PHE A 35 -0.30 12.22 -6.26
CA PHE A 35 -0.86 10.98 -5.74
C PHE A 35 -0.93 9.92 -6.85
N LEU A 36 -0.66 8.67 -6.50
CA LEU A 36 -0.62 7.55 -7.46
C LEU A 36 -1.93 6.75 -7.45
N ASN A 37 -2.38 6.30 -8.62
CA ASN A 37 -3.55 5.39 -8.74
C ASN A 37 -3.23 3.92 -8.36
N TYR A 38 -2.19 3.71 -7.55
CA TYR A 38 -1.80 2.37 -7.10
C TYR A 38 -2.53 1.98 -5.82
N ASP A 39 -2.45 2.82 -4.78
CA ASP A 39 -3.25 2.70 -3.54
C ASP A 39 -3.52 4.07 -2.88
N ASP A 40 -3.02 5.20 -3.40
CA ASP A 40 -3.20 6.51 -2.71
C ASP A 40 -4.68 6.96 -2.77
N ASP A 41 -5.42 6.48 -3.77
CA ASP A 41 -6.87 6.62 -3.85
C ASP A 41 -7.57 5.91 -2.70
N THR A 42 -7.21 4.65 -2.46
CA THR A 42 -7.73 3.80 -1.40
C THR A 42 -7.36 4.33 -0.02
N TYR A 43 -6.14 4.86 0.16
CA TYR A 43 -5.65 5.30 1.46
C TYR A 43 -5.99 6.75 1.79
N VAL A 44 -6.08 7.64 0.80
CA VAL A 44 -6.17 9.08 1.03
C VAL A 44 -7.26 9.73 0.18
N THR A 45 -7.13 9.74 -1.14
CA THR A 45 -7.89 10.69 -1.96
C THR A 45 -9.36 10.34 -2.14
N THR A 46 -9.77 9.09 -1.87
CA THR A 46 -11.18 8.65 -1.95
C THR A 46 -11.73 8.08 -0.65
N ASN A 47 -10.91 7.98 0.40
CA ASN A 47 -11.32 7.37 1.66
C ASN A 47 -12.10 8.37 2.52
N ALA A 48 -13.43 8.18 2.60
CA ALA A 48 -14.32 9.11 3.30
C ALA A 48 -13.89 9.40 4.76
N HIS A 49 -13.49 8.38 5.53
CA HIS A 49 -13.07 8.56 6.91
C HIS A 49 -11.76 9.34 7.04
N VAL A 50 -10.84 9.17 6.09
CA VAL A 50 -9.57 9.92 6.08
C VAL A 50 -9.80 11.36 5.64
N LEU A 51 -10.71 11.58 4.69
CA LEU A 51 -11.06 12.90 4.17
C LEU A 51 -11.73 13.82 5.22
N GLU A 52 -12.35 13.24 6.25
CA GLU A 52 -12.96 13.99 7.37
C GLU A 52 -11.95 14.54 8.39
N GLY A 53 -10.67 14.15 8.32
CA GLY A 53 -9.65 14.55 9.29
C GLY A 53 -9.69 13.75 10.61
N LEU A 54 -9.06 14.24 11.68
CA LEU A 54 -9.08 13.53 12.97
C LEU A 54 -10.41 13.76 13.71
N THR A 55 -11.31 12.78 13.57
CA THR A 55 -12.56 12.73 14.32
C THR A 55 -12.56 11.54 15.30
N LEU A 56 -13.40 11.61 16.35
CA LEU A 56 -13.59 10.46 17.26
C LEU A 56 -14.16 9.24 16.52
N GLU A 57 -15.05 9.48 15.55
CA GLU A 57 -15.58 8.44 14.68
C GLU A 57 -14.49 7.82 13.80
N GLY A 58 -13.67 8.64 13.16
CA GLY A 58 -12.52 8.20 12.37
C GLY A 58 -11.51 7.41 13.20
N ALA A 59 -11.24 7.82 14.44
CA ALA A 59 -10.40 7.07 15.36
C ALA A 59 -11.01 5.70 15.76
N GLY A 60 -12.32 5.66 16.02
CA GLY A 60 -13.05 4.42 16.28
C GLY A 60 -13.03 3.46 15.07
N TRP A 61 -13.19 4.00 13.86
CA TRP A 61 -13.04 3.26 12.62
C TRP A 61 -11.62 2.74 12.46
N ALA A 62 -10.61 3.58 12.59
CA ALA A 62 -9.20 3.21 12.46
C ALA A 62 -8.81 2.08 13.42
N ALA A 63 -9.35 2.08 14.65
CA ALA A 63 -9.10 1.07 15.66
C ALA A 63 -9.72 -0.31 15.35
N THR A 64 -10.77 -0.37 14.53
CA THR A 64 -11.58 -1.58 14.30
C THR A 64 -11.57 -2.08 12.85
N THR A 65 -11.17 -1.24 11.91
CA THR A 65 -11.25 -1.52 10.48
C THR A 65 -10.22 -2.53 9.98
N GLY A 66 -10.61 -3.37 9.03
CA GLY A 66 -9.73 -4.21 8.22
C GLY A 66 -9.59 -3.71 6.78
N TYR A 67 -9.86 -2.42 6.54
CA TYR A 67 -9.86 -1.81 5.21
C TYR A 67 -8.52 -2.00 4.49
N ALA A 68 -8.58 -2.16 3.15
CA ALA A 68 -7.43 -2.55 2.33
C ALA A 68 -6.73 -3.83 2.84
N ALA A 69 -7.46 -4.74 3.49
CA ALA A 69 -6.98 -5.99 4.06
C ALA A 69 -5.87 -5.83 5.12
N ASN A 70 -5.83 -4.70 5.82
CA ASN A 70 -4.80 -4.44 6.82
C ASN A 70 -5.39 -3.79 8.09
N TRP A 71 -4.78 -4.09 9.25
CA TRP A 71 -5.06 -3.42 10.52
C TRP A 71 -3.83 -2.66 11.00
N HIS A 72 -3.84 -1.35 10.78
CA HIS A 72 -2.79 -0.41 11.21
C HIS A 72 -3.42 0.95 11.60
N PRO A 73 -4.07 1.01 12.78
CA PRO A 73 -4.79 2.20 13.21
C PRO A 73 -3.94 3.48 13.19
N LEU A 74 -2.67 3.38 13.57
CA LEU A 74 -1.80 4.56 13.68
C LEU A 74 -1.43 5.15 12.31
N THR A 75 -1.38 4.31 11.27
CA THR A 75 -1.20 4.78 9.89
C THR A 75 -2.43 5.53 9.40
N TRP A 76 -3.64 5.03 9.70
CA TRP A 76 -4.88 5.73 9.35
C TRP A 76 -4.98 7.10 10.01
N LEU A 77 -4.71 7.16 11.33
CA LEU A 77 -4.66 8.41 12.08
C LEU A 77 -3.61 9.38 11.53
N SER A 78 -2.47 8.86 11.06
CA SER A 78 -1.46 9.72 10.42
C SER A 78 -1.95 10.32 9.10
N HIS A 79 -2.71 9.60 8.27
CA HIS A 79 -3.27 10.17 7.06
C HIS A 79 -4.41 11.16 7.35
N MET A 80 -5.25 10.87 8.34
CA MET A 80 -6.30 11.80 8.81
C MET A 80 -5.70 13.12 9.28
N LEU A 81 -4.62 13.07 10.07
CA LEU A 81 -3.91 14.26 10.54
C LEU A 81 -3.38 15.09 9.36
N ASP A 82 -2.79 14.45 8.34
CA ASP A 82 -2.29 15.17 7.17
C ASP A 82 -3.41 15.83 6.38
N VAL A 83 -4.56 15.17 6.19
CA VAL A 83 -5.70 15.79 5.51
C VAL A 83 -6.22 16.99 6.31
N GLU A 84 -6.30 16.88 7.63
CA GLU A 84 -6.73 17.99 8.48
C GLU A 84 -5.79 19.20 8.40
N LEU A 85 -4.48 18.96 8.39
CA LEU A 85 -3.48 20.02 8.36
C LEU A 85 -3.25 20.60 6.95
N PHE A 86 -3.38 19.79 5.91
CA PHE A 86 -2.86 20.11 4.58
C PHE A 86 -3.87 19.93 3.44
N GLY A 87 -5.02 19.32 3.70
CA GLY A 87 -5.96 18.88 2.67
C GLY A 87 -5.33 17.85 1.73
N LEU A 88 -5.78 17.83 0.48
CA LEU A 88 -5.26 16.94 -0.58
C LEU A 88 -4.06 17.56 -1.32
N ASP A 89 -3.09 18.06 -0.57
CA ASP A 89 -1.82 18.58 -1.09
C ASP A 89 -0.76 17.45 -1.12
N ALA A 90 -0.58 16.83 -2.29
CA ALA A 90 0.32 15.69 -2.46
C ALA A 90 1.75 15.98 -1.97
N ALA A 91 2.28 17.17 -2.24
CA ALA A 91 3.63 17.57 -1.86
C ALA A 91 3.84 17.49 -0.35
N LYS A 92 2.87 17.97 0.44
CA LYS A 92 2.95 17.95 1.91
C LYS A 92 2.84 16.53 2.46
N HIS A 93 1.99 15.68 1.89
CA HIS A 93 1.86 14.29 2.28
C HIS A 93 3.15 13.50 2.04
N HIS A 94 3.84 13.76 0.91
CA HIS A 94 5.16 13.19 0.62
C HIS A 94 6.24 13.72 1.57
N LEU A 95 6.23 15.03 1.88
CA LEU A 95 7.19 15.65 2.81
C LEU A 95 7.12 15.05 4.22
N VAL A 96 5.93 14.66 4.70
CA VAL A 96 5.80 13.96 5.99
C VAL A 96 6.54 12.63 5.96
N SER A 97 6.41 11.84 4.90
CA SER A 97 7.14 10.58 4.74
C SER A 97 8.66 10.80 4.65
N ALA A 98 9.12 11.81 3.90
CA ALA A 98 10.52 12.20 3.82
C ALA A 98 11.08 12.66 5.18
N GLY A 99 10.30 13.43 5.94
CA GLY A 99 10.63 13.87 7.29
C GLY A 99 10.77 12.71 8.26
N LEU A 100 9.82 11.77 8.25
CA LEU A 100 9.90 10.54 9.04
C LEU A 100 11.14 9.72 8.68
N HIS A 101 11.47 9.59 7.39
CA HIS A 101 12.69 8.88 6.99
C HIS A 101 13.97 9.59 7.46
N ALA A 102 14.04 10.91 7.39
CA ALA A 102 15.16 11.69 7.90
C ALA A 102 15.33 11.52 9.43
N LEU A 103 14.21 11.53 10.18
CA LEU A 103 14.20 11.24 11.61
C LEU A 103 14.65 9.79 11.90
N ASN A 104 14.21 8.82 11.10
CA ASN A 104 14.62 7.42 11.24
C ASN A 104 16.12 7.25 11.03
N THR A 105 16.71 7.98 10.10
CA THR A 105 18.16 7.99 9.86
C THR A 105 18.92 8.48 11.09
N ALA A 106 18.49 9.59 11.68
CA ALA A 106 19.10 10.11 12.91
C ALA A 106 18.89 9.16 14.09
N LEU A 107 17.69 8.61 14.27
CA LEU A 107 17.38 7.66 15.34
C LEU A 107 18.16 6.36 15.19
N LEU A 108 18.34 5.85 13.98
CA LEU A 108 19.17 4.67 13.69
C LEU A 108 20.62 4.93 14.11
N PHE A 109 21.19 6.07 13.71
CA PHE A 109 22.52 6.48 14.14
C PHE A 109 22.63 6.54 15.67
N LEU A 110 21.70 7.21 16.34
CA LEU A 110 21.69 7.35 17.80
C LEU A 110 21.54 6.01 18.51
N ALA A 111 20.62 5.16 18.07
CA ALA A 111 20.40 3.83 18.63
C ALA A 111 21.67 2.97 18.49
N LEU A 112 22.25 2.87 17.29
CA LEU A 112 23.49 2.12 17.07
C LEU A 112 24.65 2.70 17.88
N HIS A 113 24.78 4.03 17.94
CA HIS A 113 25.81 4.68 18.75
C HIS A 113 25.64 4.40 20.25
N TRP A 114 24.40 4.41 20.75
CA TRP A 114 24.07 4.05 22.14
C TRP A 114 24.16 2.56 22.42
N MET A 115 24.32 1.68 21.43
CA MET A 115 24.59 0.28 21.70
C MET A 115 26.08 -0.05 21.53
N THR A 116 26.75 0.55 20.56
CA THR A 116 28.14 0.21 20.18
C THR A 116 29.21 1.15 20.73
N ARG A 117 28.84 2.40 21.10
CA ARG A 117 29.75 3.52 21.41
C ARG A 117 30.68 3.93 20.26
N ARG A 118 30.44 3.44 19.04
CA ARG A 118 31.19 3.83 17.83
C ARG A 118 30.47 4.99 17.16
N VAL A 119 31.20 5.95 16.59
CA VAL A 119 30.60 7.10 15.90
C VAL A 119 30.58 6.85 14.40
N TRP A 120 31.75 6.78 13.76
CA TRP A 120 31.87 6.72 12.31
C TRP A 120 31.23 5.48 11.65
N PRO A 121 31.38 4.25 12.19
CA PRO A 121 30.64 3.10 11.67
C PRO A 121 29.12 3.32 11.72
N CYS A 122 28.59 3.90 12.80
CA CYS A 122 27.16 4.17 12.93
C CYS A 122 26.69 5.26 11.95
N VAL A 123 27.51 6.30 11.71
CA VAL A 123 27.25 7.32 10.69
C VAL A 123 27.18 6.68 9.31
N LEU A 124 28.14 5.81 8.97
CA LEU A 124 28.16 5.16 7.67
C LEU A 124 26.96 4.21 7.49
N VAL A 125 26.58 3.43 8.51
CA VAL A 125 25.35 2.61 8.44
C VAL A 125 24.12 3.47 8.21
N ALA A 126 23.99 4.60 8.92
CA ALA A 126 22.86 5.51 8.76
C ALA A 126 22.83 6.18 7.38
N LEU A 127 23.98 6.62 6.86
CA LEU A 127 24.08 7.19 5.50
C LEU A 127 23.75 6.14 4.44
N LEU A 128 24.33 4.94 4.52
CA LEU A 128 24.03 3.88 3.57
C LEU A 128 22.55 3.48 3.61
N PHE A 129 21.92 3.50 4.79
CA PHE A 129 20.48 3.26 4.94
C PHE A 129 19.65 4.36 4.28
N ALA A 130 19.97 5.63 4.56
CA ALA A 130 19.19 6.79 4.10
C ALA A 130 19.30 7.04 2.60
N LEU A 131 20.50 6.81 2.06
CA LEU A 131 20.83 7.10 0.67
C LEU A 131 20.55 5.93 -0.26
N HIS A 132 20.01 4.80 0.23
CA HIS A 132 19.84 3.60 -0.59
C HIS A 132 18.64 3.70 -1.54
N PRO A 133 18.76 3.30 -2.82
CA PRO A 133 17.65 3.38 -3.79
C PRO A 133 16.42 2.55 -3.39
N LEU A 134 16.63 1.44 -2.67
CA LEU A 134 15.56 0.61 -2.08
C LEU A 134 14.67 1.36 -1.07
N ARG A 135 14.98 2.60 -0.70
CA ARG A 135 14.12 3.42 0.16
C ARG A 135 13.07 4.20 -0.63
N ALA A 136 13.24 4.36 -1.94
CA ALA A 136 12.36 5.19 -2.77
C ALA A 136 10.89 4.80 -2.61
N GLU A 137 10.57 3.51 -2.70
CA GLU A 137 9.20 3.01 -2.53
C GLU A 137 8.61 3.34 -1.14
N SER A 138 9.36 3.11 -0.05
CA SER A 138 8.84 3.38 1.31
C SER A 138 8.65 4.87 1.62
N VAL A 139 9.33 5.76 0.89
CA VAL A 139 9.38 7.20 1.22
C VAL A 139 8.60 8.06 0.24
N ALA A 140 8.67 7.76 -1.06
CA ALA A 140 8.05 8.54 -2.14
C ALA A 140 6.66 8.04 -2.54
N TRP A 141 6.13 7.00 -1.89
CA TRP A 141 4.77 6.52 -2.08
C TRP A 141 3.93 6.85 -0.84
N VAL A 142 2.86 7.65 -1.00
CA VAL A 142 2.08 8.14 0.14
C VAL A 142 1.44 6.99 0.92
N ALA A 143 0.79 6.03 0.25
CA ALA A 143 0.15 4.88 0.92
C ALA A 143 1.14 3.97 1.66
N GLU A 144 2.45 4.00 1.32
CA GLU A 144 3.47 3.24 2.04
C GLU A 144 4.03 3.94 3.26
N ARG A 145 3.48 5.11 3.66
CA ARG A 145 3.84 5.81 4.90
C ARG A 145 3.96 4.89 6.12
N LYS A 146 3.14 3.84 6.21
CA LYS A 146 3.23 2.79 7.23
C LYS A 146 4.66 2.26 7.46
N ASP A 147 5.50 2.19 6.42
CA ASP A 147 6.91 1.79 6.55
C ASP A 147 7.75 2.79 7.33
N VAL A 148 7.76 4.05 6.91
CA VAL A 148 8.56 5.08 7.56
C VAL A 148 8.03 5.38 8.97
N LEU A 149 6.72 5.29 9.18
CA LEU A 149 6.09 5.46 10.49
C LEU A 149 6.42 4.31 11.45
N SER A 150 6.24 3.06 11.02
CA SER A 150 6.66 1.90 11.84
C SER A 150 8.17 1.87 12.04
N GLY A 151 8.95 2.32 11.07
CA GLY A 151 10.38 2.51 11.17
C GLY A 151 10.79 3.50 12.26
N PHE A 152 10.05 4.59 12.43
CA PHE A 152 10.27 5.54 13.52
C PHE A 152 10.13 4.88 14.87
N PHE A 153 9.01 4.18 15.09
CA PHE A 153 8.77 3.46 16.33
C PHE A 153 9.75 2.31 16.55
N PHE A 154 10.18 1.63 15.49
CA PHE A 154 11.22 0.61 15.56
C PHE A 154 12.56 1.19 16.05
N MET A 155 13.05 2.26 15.43
CA MET A 155 14.31 2.90 15.83
C MET A 155 14.22 3.50 17.23
N ALA A 156 13.09 4.11 17.57
CA ALA A 156 12.81 4.61 18.91
C ALA A 156 12.80 3.46 19.94
N THR A 157 12.25 2.29 19.59
CA THR A 157 12.27 1.09 20.44
C THR A 157 13.70 0.60 20.65
N LEU A 158 14.54 0.57 19.61
CA LEU A 158 15.97 0.24 19.74
C LEU A 158 16.70 1.21 20.68
N ALA A 159 16.44 2.52 20.52
CA ALA A 159 17.04 3.56 21.34
C ALA A 159 16.57 3.47 22.81
N ALA A 160 15.28 3.23 23.04
CA ALA A 160 14.70 3.02 24.37
C ALA A 160 15.25 1.74 25.02
N TYR A 161 15.42 0.67 24.26
CA TYR A 161 16.00 -0.58 24.74
C TYR A 161 17.47 -0.40 25.14
N ALA A 162 18.26 0.30 24.31
CA ALA A 162 19.63 0.67 24.65
C ALA A 162 19.68 1.49 25.95
N ARG A 163 18.73 2.40 26.18
CA ARG A 163 18.61 3.15 27.43
C ARG A 163 18.22 2.26 28.61
N TYR A 164 17.24 1.39 28.46
CA TYR A 164 16.80 0.44 29.49
C TYR A 164 17.95 -0.46 29.94
N VAL A 165 18.76 -0.99 29.01
CA VAL A 165 19.91 -1.84 29.35
C VAL A 165 20.97 -1.10 30.17
N ARG A 166 21.10 0.22 29.98
CA ARG A 166 22.06 1.05 30.74
C ARG A 166 21.51 1.52 32.07
N GLN A 167 20.22 1.84 32.11
CA GLN A 167 19.50 2.38 33.25
C GLN A 167 18.21 1.58 33.43
N PRO A 168 18.30 0.36 33.98
CA PRO A 168 17.15 -0.52 34.13
C PRO A 168 16.22 0.07 35.18
N CYS A 169 15.07 0.57 34.74
CA CYS A 169 13.98 0.99 35.61
C CYS A 169 12.64 0.67 34.97
N ARG A 170 11.57 0.68 35.76
CA ARG A 170 10.21 0.37 35.28
C ARG A 170 9.79 1.30 34.15
N ALA A 171 10.12 2.58 34.25
CA ALA A 171 9.78 3.57 33.23
C ALA A 171 10.46 3.27 31.88
N THR A 172 11.78 2.99 31.86
CA THR A 172 12.49 2.69 30.61
C THR A 172 12.03 1.38 29.99
N TYR A 173 11.65 0.38 30.79
CA TYR A 173 11.04 -0.86 30.31
C TYR A 173 9.65 -0.64 29.69
N LEU A 174 8.79 0.14 30.35
CA LEU A 174 7.47 0.49 29.84
C LEU A 174 7.55 1.25 28.52
N TRP A 175 8.49 2.19 28.38
CA TRP A 175 8.70 2.92 27.12
C TRP A 175 9.06 2.00 25.94
N VAL A 176 9.85 0.93 26.17
CA VAL A 176 10.10 -0.08 25.13
C VAL A 176 8.80 -0.73 24.69
N GLY A 177 7.95 -1.14 25.64
CA GLY A 177 6.66 -1.75 25.33
C GLY A 177 5.70 -0.81 24.59
N VAL A 178 5.60 0.45 25.03
CA VAL A 178 4.73 1.47 24.39
C VAL A 178 5.17 1.76 22.96
N LEU A 179 6.46 2.04 22.74
CA LEU A 179 6.98 2.34 21.41
C LEU A 179 6.85 1.13 20.48
N PHE A 180 7.10 -0.09 21.00
CA PHE A 180 6.90 -1.31 20.23
C PHE A 180 5.43 -1.50 19.84
N GLY A 181 4.50 -1.29 20.77
CA GLY A 181 3.06 -1.35 20.51
C GLY A 181 2.62 -0.34 19.45
N LEU A 182 3.07 0.91 19.52
CA LEU A 182 2.80 1.92 18.50
C LEU A 182 3.35 1.52 17.14
N GLY A 183 4.54 0.91 17.10
CA GLY A 183 5.11 0.38 15.87
C GLY A 183 4.28 -0.75 15.25
N LEU A 184 3.75 -1.68 16.06
CA LEU A 184 2.83 -2.73 15.58
C LEU A 184 1.52 -2.13 15.04
N LEU A 185 1.01 -1.07 15.68
CA LEU A 185 -0.20 -0.34 15.24
C LEU A 185 0.03 0.49 13.96
N ALA A 186 1.28 0.80 13.61
CA ALA A 186 1.64 1.44 12.34
C ALA A 186 1.85 0.40 11.23
N LYS A 187 2.57 -0.68 11.51
CA LYS A 187 2.74 -1.81 10.59
C LYS A 187 3.04 -3.11 11.37
N PRO A 188 2.31 -4.21 11.13
CA PRO A 188 2.53 -5.47 11.84
C PRO A 188 3.87 -6.15 11.52
N MET A 189 4.68 -5.61 10.62
CA MET A 189 6.01 -6.15 10.29
C MET A 189 6.94 -6.27 11.52
N LEU A 190 6.71 -5.49 12.58
CA LEU A 190 7.56 -5.51 13.78
C LEU A 190 7.39 -6.73 14.68
N VAL A 191 6.53 -7.72 14.33
CA VAL A 191 6.33 -8.94 15.14
C VAL A 191 7.61 -9.72 15.46
N THR A 192 8.70 -9.53 14.70
CA THR A 192 10.00 -10.17 14.96
C THR A 192 10.95 -9.36 15.84
N MET A 193 10.53 -8.16 16.28
CA MET A 193 11.30 -7.29 17.17
C MET A 193 11.76 -7.98 18.47
N PRO A 194 10.96 -8.78 19.19
CA PRO A 194 11.42 -9.43 20.42
C PRO A 194 12.59 -10.39 20.18
N ALA A 195 12.60 -11.08 19.04
CA ALA A 195 13.72 -11.94 18.63
C ALA A 195 14.95 -11.10 18.27
N LEU A 196 14.77 -9.96 17.60
CA LEU A 196 15.85 -9.01 17.34
C LEU A 196 16.48 -8.49 18.64
N LEU A 197 15.69 -8.17 19.66
CA LEU A 197 16.22 -7.70 20.96
C LEU A 197 17.13 -8.75 21.62
N LEU A 198 16.84 -10.05 21.43
CA LEU A 198 17.73 -11.14 21.87
C LEU A 198 19.04 -11.17 21.06
N LEU A 199 18.99 -10.92 19.75
CA LEU A 199 20.19 -10.79 18.93
C LEU A 199 21.03 -9.57 19.33
N LEU A 200 20.40 -8.49 19.78
CA LEU A 200 21.09 -7.29 20.27
C LEU A 200 21.73 -7.51 21.65
N ASP A 201 21.11 -8.33 22.50
CA ASP A 201 21.71 -8.80 23.76
C ASP A 201 22.98 -9.64 23.51
N HIS A 202 23.07 -10.31 22.36
CA HIS A 202 24.29 -10.99 21.91
C HIS A 202 25.34 -9.99 21.41
N TRP A 203 25.01 -9.18 20.41
CA TRP A 203 25.83 -8.07 19.93
C TRP A 203 24.93 -6.93 19.47
N PRO A 204 25.22 -5.67 19.80
CA PRO A 204 26.47 -5.19 20.42
C PRO A 204 26.42 -5.05 21.94
N LEU A 205 25.32 -5.42 22.61
CA LEU A 205 25.16 -5.18 24.06
C LEU A 205 25.93 -6.16 24.94
N ASN A 206 26.28 -7.34 24.41
CA ASN A 206 27.08 -8.38 25.08
C ASN A 206 26.51 -8.89 26.42
N ARG A 207 25.21 -8.74 26.68
CA ARG A 207 24.54 -9.22 27.90
C ARG A 207 24.62 -10.74 28.04
N TRP A 208 24.62 -11.47 26.92
CA TRP A 208 24.66 -12.95 26.94
C TRP A 208 25.98 -13.53 27.45
N TYR A 209 27.09 -12.87 27.13
CA TYR A 209 28.43 -13.35 27.47
C TYR A 209 28.78 -13.10 28.93
N THR A 210 28.22 -12.03 29.51
CA THR A 210 28.45 -11.66 30.91
C THR A 210 27.47 -12.35 31.87
N ALA A 211 26.37 -12.91 31.36
CA ALA A 211 25.28 -13.43 32.18
C ALA A 211 25.51 -14.87 32.68
N ASP A 212 25.21 -15.08 33.96
CA ASP A 212 25.09 -16.41 34.57
C ASP A 212 23.79 -17.14 34.09
N PRO A 213 23.58 -18.44 34.40
CA PRO A 213 22.39 -19.17 33.97
C PRO A 213 21.06 -18.55 34.45
N GLY A 214 21.02 -17.97 35.66
CA GLY A 214 19.82 -17.34 36.22
C GLY A 214 19.51 -16.01 35.54
N GLU A 215 20.54 -15.21 35.27
CA GLU A 215 20.45 -13.98 34.50
C GLU A 215 20.02 -14.24 33.06
N ARG A 216 20.54 -15.28 32.40
CA ARG A 216 20.07 -15.68 31.05
C ARG A 216 18.58 -16.02 31.05
N ARG A 217 18.09 -16.73 32.07
CA ARG A 217 16.65 -16.99 32.22
C ARG A 217 15.88 -15.68 32.41
N ARG A 218 16.37 -14.75 33.23
CA ARG A 218 15.76 -13.43 33.41
C ARG A 218 15.73 -12.62 32.11
N LEU A 219 16.80 -12.69 31.31
CA LEU A 219 16.87 -12.04 30.01
C LEU A 219 15.80 -12.58 29.07
N LEU A 220 15.52 -13.88 29.05
CA LEU A 220 14.44 -14.46 28.26
C LEU A 220 13.05 -14.02 28.77
N LEU A 221 12.83 -14.10 30.09
CA LEU A 221 11.56 -13.71 30.72
C LEU A 221 11.22 -12.23 30.50
N GLU A 222 12.24 -11.36 30.44
CA GLU A 222 12.10 -9.93 30.13
C GLU A 222 11.40 -9.68 28.78
N LYS A 223 11.52 -10.60 27.80
CA LYS A 223 10.96 -10.44 26.44
C LYS A 223 9.58 -11.09 26.28
N VAL A 224 9.14 -11.90 27.25
CA VAL A 224 7.86 -12.63 27.17
C VAL A 224 6.68 -11.70 26.90
N PRO A 225 6.53 -10.54 27.57
CA PRO A 225 5.43 -9.62 27.28
C PRO A 225 5.47 -9.09 25.83
N TRP A 226 6.65 -8.83 25.29
CA TRP A 226 6.79 -8.36 23.90
C TRP A 226 6.51 -9.47 22.89
N PHE A 227 6.89 -10.72 23.18
CA PHE A 227 6.44 -11.87 22.38
C PHE A 227 4.93 -12.04 22.39
N ALA A 228 4.26 -11.81 23.54
CA ALA A 228 2.80 -11.84 23.61
C ALA A 228 2.16 -10.74 22.75
N MET A 229 2.68 -9.52 22.79
CA MET A 229 2.22 -8.43 21.91
C MET A 229 2.41 -8.76 20.42
N ALA A 230 3.56 -9.32 20.06
CA ALA A 230 3.83 -9.77 18.69
C ALA A 230 2.86 -10.88 18.23
N LEU A 231 2.58 -11.86 19.10
CA LEU A 231 1.64 -12.94 18.83
C LEU A 231 0.22 -12.40 18.58
N ILE A 232 -0.24 -11.45 19.41
CA ILE A 232 -1.55 -10.81 19.24
C ILE A 232 -1.62 -10.09 17.89
N SER A 233 -0.62 -9.26 17.57
CA SER A 233 -0.57 -8.53 16.30
C SER A 233 -0.53 -9.48 15.10
N MET A 234 0.21 -10.59 15.19
CA MET A 234 0.29 -11.60 14.13
C MET A 234 -1.07 -12.27 13.89
N VAL A 235 -1.76 -12.69 14.96
CA VAL A 235 -3.10 -13.32 14.87
C VAL A 235 -4.11 -12.36 14.25
N VAL A 236 -4.16 -11.10 14.71
CA VAL A 236 -5.06 -10.09 14.14
C VAL A 236 -4.77 -9.87 12.65
N THR A 237 -3.48 -9.77 12.28
CA THR A 237 -3.07 -9.57 10.89
C THR A 237 -3.54 -10.72 10.00
N LEU A 238 -3.37 -11.97 10.43
CA LEU A 238 -3.83 -13.15 9.68
C LEU A 238 -5.34 -13.13 9.47
N ILE A 239 -6.11 -12.83 10.52
CA ILE A 239 -7.57 -12.76 10.44
C ILE A 239 -8.01 -11.68 9.45
N VAL A 240 -7.43 -10.49 9.54
CA VAL A 240 -7.80 -9.34 8.70
C VAL A 240 -7.42 -9.57 7.25
N GLN A 241 -6.22 -10.06 6.97
CA GLN A 241 -5.76 -10.34 5.60
C GLN A 241 -6.55 -11.48 4.94
N GLN A 242 -6.91 -12.52 5.71
CA GLN A 242 -7.71 -13.63 5.20
C GLN A 242 -9.15 -13.19 4.91
N LYS A 243 -9.78 -12.44 5.82
CA LYS A 243 -11.12 -11.87 5.61
C LYS A 243 -11.15 -10.88 4.44
N GLY A 244 -10.08 -10.11 4.26
CA GLY A 244 -9.91 -9.16 3.15
C GLY A 244 -9.56 -9.83 1.81
N GLY A 245 -9.40 -11.15 1.75
CA GLY A 245 -9.10 -11.88 0.51
C GLY A 245 -7.69 -11.62 -0.05
N ALA A 246 -6.80 -10.99 0.71
CA ALA A 246 -5.46 -10.63 0.24
C ALA A 246 -4.48 -11.81 0.26
N VAL A 247 -4.77 -12.83 1.07
CA VAL A 247 -3.97 -14.07 1.15
C VAL A 247 -4.34 -15.00 0.01
N ASN A 248 -3.37 -15.33 -0.85
CA ASN A 248 -3.57 -16.32 -1.89
C ASN A 248 -3.78 -17.71 -1.26
N PRO A 249 -4.73 -18.52 -1.73
CA PRO A 249 -4.91 -19.88 -1.26
C PRO A 249 -3.84 -20.82 -1.84
N LEU A 250 -3.61 -21.96 -1.17
CA LEU A 250 -2.57 -22.91 -1.56
C LEU A 250 -2.80 -23.56 -2.93
N TYR A 251 -4.06 -23.66 -3.40
CA TYR A 251 -4.37 -24.19 -4.72
C TYR A 251 -4.06 -23.21 -5.86
N VAL A 252 -3.94 -21.90 -5.57
CA VAL A 252 -3.48 -20.89 -6.54
C VAL A 252 -1.97 -20.84 -6.56
N LEU A 253 -1.35 -20.91 -5.38
CA LEU A 253 0.09 -20.77 -5.20
C LEU A 253 0.53 -21.72 -4.10
N GLY A 254 1.11 -22.85 -4.50
CA GLY A 254 1.44 -23.97 -3.64
C GLY A 254 2.55 -23.63 -2.63
N PHE A 255 2.75 -24.54 -1.68
CA PHE A 255 3.72 -24.34 -0.62
C PHE A 255 5.17 -24.36 -1.15
N GLU A 256 5.45 -25.20 -2.15
CA GLU A 256 6.77 -25.31 -2.77
C GLU A 256 7.15 -24.01 -3.51
N GLU A 257 6.22 -23.43 -4.27
CA GLU A 257 6.37 -22.13 -4.93
C GLU A 257 6.74 -21.04 -3.93
N ARG A 258 5.99 -20.97 -2.81
CA ARG A 258 6.20 -19.97 -1.76
C ARG A 258 7.53 -20.14 -1.06
N LEU A 259 7.89 -21.39 -0.73
CA LEU A 259 9.14 -21.69 -0.05
C LEU A 259 10.34 -21.35 -0.95
N SER A 260 10.27 -21.77 -2.21
CA SER A 260 11.24 -21.43 -3.26
C SER A 260 11.39 -19.92 -3.43
N ASN A 261 10.27 -19.20 -3.57
CA ASN A 261 10.27 -17.74 -3.65
C ASN A 261 10.86 -17.10 -2.39
N GLY A 262 10.61 -17.67 -1.21
CA GLY A 262 11.15 -17.16 0.04
C GLY A 262 12.67 -17.14 0.07
N PHE A 263 13.31 -18.27 -0.29
CA PHE A 263 14.77 -18.34 -0.41
C PHE A 263 15.31 -17.42 -1.51
N ALA A 264 14.66 -17.41 -2.68
CA ALA A 264 15.05 -16.53 -3.78
C ALA A 264 14.97 -15.05 -3.40
N SER A 265 13.95 -14.66 -2.63
CA SER A 265 13.76 -13.29 -2.14
C SER A 265 14.85 -12.89 -1.16
N TYR A 266 15.26 -13.77 -0.23
CA TYR A 266 16.39 -13.48 0.65
C TYR A 266 17.68 -13.23 -0.14
N ALA A 267 18.00 -14.09 -1.11
CA ALA A 267 19.18 -13.91 -1.95
C ALA A 267 19.09 -12.61 -2.77
N ARG A 268 17.91 -12.30 -3.32
CA ARG A 268 17.68 -11.10 -4.11
C ARG A 268 17.78 -9.82 -3.29
N TYR A 269 17.22 -9.78 -2.09
CA TYR A 269 17.37 -8.62 -1.19
C TYR A 269 18.82 -8.40 -0.75
N ALA A 270 19.57 -9.48 -0.48
CA ALA A 270 20.99 -9.38 -0.17
C ALA A 270 21.77 -8.79 -1.37
N LEU A 271 21.46 -9.25 -2.59
CA LEU A 271 22.06 -8.73 -3.82
C LEU A 271 21.67 -7.27 -4.07
N GLN A 272 20.38 -6.92 -3.99
CA GLN A 272 19.87 -5.56 -4.21
C GLN A 272 20.38 -4.56 -3.17
N THR A 273 20.72 -5.02 -1.95
CA THR A 273 21.37 -4.17 -0.92
C THR A 273 22.81 -3.82 -1.29
N LEU A 274 23.49 -4.65 -2.10
CA LEU A 274 24.85 -4.39 -2.57
C LEU A 274 24.87 -3.76 -3.98
N TRP A 275 23.88 -4.10 -4.80
CA TRP A 275 23.77 -3.74 -6.21
C TRP A 275 22.30 -3.41 -6.58
N PRO A 276 21.83 -2.19 -6.26
CA PRO A 276 20.42 -1.80 -6.43
C PRO A 276 20.08 -1.46 -7.89
N THR A 277 20.00 -2.48 -8.73
CA THR A 277 19.61 -2.33 -10.15
C THR A 277 18.25 -2.97 -10.43
N SER A 278 17.59 -2.49 -11.48
CA SER A 278 16.29 -3.00 -11.95
C SER A 278 15.20 -2.95 -10.87
N LEU A 279 15.19 -1.86 -10.11
CA LEU A 279 14.21 -1.61 -9.07
C LEU A 279 12.85 -1.25 -9.68
N SER A 280 11.77 -1.88 -9.23
CA SER A 280 10.42 -1.72 -9.78
C SER A 280 9.39 -1.55 -8.68
N ALA A 281 8.31 -0.82 -8.95
CA ALA A 281 7.18 -0.69 -8.01
C ALA A 281 6.48 -2.02 -7.73
N ILE A 282 6.55 -2.98 -8.67
CA ILE A 282 5.99 -4.32 -8.45
C ILE A 282 6.80 -5.38 -9.21
N TYR A 283 7.03 -6.51 -8.52
CA TYR A 283 7.69 -7.70 -9.06
C TYR A 283 6.71 -8.86 -9.04
N ILE A 284 6.08 -9.16 -10.17
CA ILE A 284 5.04 -10.18 -10.24
C ILE A 284 5.59 -11.56 -9.85
N HIS A 285 4.82 -12.27 -9.03
CA HIS A 285 5.15 -13.62 -8.61
C HIS A 285 5.15 -14.56 -9.83
N PRO A 286 6.21 -15.33 -10.08
CA PRO A 286 6.32 -16.20 -11.27
C PRO A 286 5.19 -17.22 -11.38
N GLY A 287 4.80 -17.82 -10.27
CA GLY A 287 3.66 -18.73 -10.19
C GLY A 287 2.30 -18.10 -10.50
N LEU A 288 2.22 -16.77 -10.70
CA LEU A 288 1.00 -16.06 -11.10
C LEU A 288 1.02 -15.60 -12.57
N MET A 289 2.10 -15.87 -13.29
CA MET A 289 2.21 -15.59 -14.73
C MET A 289 1.68 -16.77 -15.54
N ALA A 290 1.03 -16.51 -16.67
CA ALA A 290 0.64 -17.57 -17.61
C ALA A 290 1.86 -18.07 -18.40
N GLY A 291 2.05 -19.39 -18.52
CA GLY A 291 3.04 -20.02 -19.41
C GLY A 291 4.26 -20.68 -18.72
N GLU A 292 5.19 -21.20 -19.55
CA GLU A 292 6.36 -22.04 -19.20
C GLU A 292 7.49 -21.32 -18.41
N GLY A 293 7.19 -20.22 -17.70
CA GLY A 293 8.17 -19.43 -16.95
C GLY A 293 8.75 -20.11 -15.72
N TYR A 294 8.32 -21.34 -15.39
CA TYR A 294 8.70 -22.03 -14.16
C TYR A 294 10.13 -22.62 -14.21
N ALA A 295 10.61 -23.02 -15.39
CA ALA A 295 11.86 -23.77 -15.54
C ALA A 295 13.15 -22.98 -15.21
N PRO A 296 13.29 -21.67 -15.54
CA PRO A 296 14.44 -20.88 -15.10
C PRO A 296 14.43 -20.62 -13.59
N TRP A 297 13.25 -20.45 -12.98
CA TRP A 297 13.12 -20.13 -11.55
C TRP A 297 13.64 -21.24 -10.64
N THR A 298 13.40 -22.51 -10.97
CA THR A 298 13.86 -23.65 -10.16
C THR A 298 15.39 -23.71 -10.00
N ARG A 299 16.18 -23.29 -11.01
CA ARG A 299 17.66 -23.25 -10.90
C ARG A 299 18.15 -22.17 -9.95
N TRP A 300 17.52 -20.99 -9.95
CA TRP A 300 17.83 -19.91 -9.01
C TRP A 300 17.43 -20.30 -7.58
N SER A 301 16.39 -21.11 -7.41
CA SER A 301 15.95 -21.58 -6.09
C SER A 301 16.99 -22.43 -5.39
N CYS A 302 17.63 -23.40 -6.07
CA CYS A 302 18.67 -24.23 -5.47
C CYS A 302 19.89 -23.41 -5.02
N ALA A 303 20.38 -22.50 -5.86
CA ALA A 303 21.50 -21.62 -5.52
C ALA A 303 21.15 -20.70 -4.33
N SER A 304 19.92 -20.18 -4.30
CA SER A 304 19.43 -19.33 -3.21
C SER A 304 19.32 -20.10 -1.88
N VAL A 305 18.87 -21.34 -1.91
CA VAL A 305 18.84 -22.23 -0.73
C VAL A 305 20.25 -22.46 -0.19
N ILE A 306 21.20 -22.84 -1.06
CA ILE A 306 22.60 -23.06 -0.67
C ILE A 306 23.20 -21.78 -0.09
N PHE A 307 22.95 -20.62 -0.72
CA PHE A 307 23.40 -19.33 -0.22
C PHE A 307 22.86 -19.03 1.17
N VAL A 308 21.54 -19.13 1.38
CA VAL A 308 20.91 -18.80 2.67
C VAL A 308 21.34 -19.77 3.76
N LEU A 309 21.29 -21.08 3.51
CA LEU A 309 21.68 -22.08 4.50
C LEU A 309 23.18 -22.05 4.79
N GLY A 310 24.01 -21.92 3.75
CA GLY A 310 25.47 -21.82 3.88
C GLY A 310 25.90 -20.58 4.66
N THR A 311 25.30 -19.42 4.36
CA THR A 311 25.56 -18.17 5.10
C THR A 311 25.08 -18.27 6.54
N SER A 312 23.93 -18.90 6.79
CA SER A 312 23.40 -19.14 8.14
C SER A 312 24.32 -20.06 8.95
N LEU A 313 24.82 -21.13 8.34
CA LEU A 313 25.77 -22.06 8.96
C LEU A 313 27.10 -21.36 9.26
N ALA A 314 27.61 -20.55 8.32
CA ALA A 314 28.82 -19.76 8.53
C ALA A 314 28.63 -18.75 9.68
N ALA A 315 27.51 -18.02 9.69
CA ALA A 315 27.15 -17.10 10.76
C ALA A 315 27.12 -17.79 12.13
N TRP A 316 26.50 -18.97 12.20
CA TRP A 316 26.49 -19.78 13.41
C TRP A 316 27.90 -20.25 13.79
N ARG A 317 28.67 -20.80 12.85
CA ARG A 317 30.01 -21.36 13.08
C ARG A 317 31.00 -20.31 13.58
N PHE A 318 30.88 -19.07 13.10
CA PHE A 318 31.76 -17.95 13.44
C PHE A 318 31.18 -16.99 14.48
N ARG A 319 30.02 -17.29 15.08
CA ARG A 319 29.31 -16.42 16.03
C ARG A 319 30.15 -15.83 17.17
N ARG A 320 31.13 -16.59 17.69
CA ARG A 320 32.03 -16.10 18.75
C ARG A 320 33.18 -15.22 18.24
N ARG A 321 33.60 -15.39 16.98
CA ARG A 321 34.70 -14.62 16.37
C ARG A 321 34.19 -13.36 15.67
N LEU A 322 33.03 -13.45 15.02
CA LEU A 322 32.38 -12.37 14.26
C LEU A 322 30.93 -12.20 14.76
N PRO A 323 30.73 -11.66 15.98
CA PRO A 323 29.40 -11.57 16.57
C PRO A 323 28.46 -10.62 15.78
N VAL A 324 29.01 -9.61 15.09
CA VAL A 324 28.22 -8.77 14.18
C VAL A 324 27.64 -9.56 13.00
N PHE A 325 28.32 -10.62 12.54
CA PHE A 325 27.88 -11.40 11.40
C PHE A 325 26.63 -12.22 11.73
N ILE A 326 26.60 -12.89 12.88
CA ILE A 326 25.41 -13.61 13.34
C ILE A 326 24.24 -12.66 13.64
N THR A 327 24.48 -11.57 14.38
CA THR A 327 23.41 -10.63 14.70
C THR A 327 22.84 -9.99 13.43
N GLY A 328 23.70 -9.48 12.54
CA GLY A 328 23.25 -8.81 11.32
C GLY A 328 22.55 -9.75 10.34
N TRP A 329 23.03 -10.99 10.19
CA TRP A 329 22.42 -11.97 9.29
C TRP A 329 21.05 -12.42 9.79
N PHE A 330 20.92 -12.75 11.07
CA PHE A 330 19.62 -13.14 11.64
C PHE A 330 18.68 -11.97 11.90
N TRP A 331 19.19 -10.73 12.01
CA TRP A 331 18.35 -9.53 11.90
C TRP A 331 17.71 -9.49 10.52
N PHE A 332 18.51 -9.59 9.46
CA PHE A 332 18.02 -9.58 8.08
C PHE A 332 16.98 -10.70 7.85
N LEU A 333 17.32 -11.94 8.18
CA LEU A 333 16.39 -13.07 8.01
C LEU A 333 15.11 -12.89 8.85
N GLY A 334 15.26 -12.56 10.14
CA GLY A 334 14.12 -12.44 11.05
C GLY A 334 13.18 -11.29 10.68
N MET A 335 13.70 -10.12 10.34
CA MET A 335 12.86 -8.97 10.01
C MET A 335 12.17 -9.11 8.64
N ALA A 336 12.76 -9.84 7.69
CA ALA A 336 12.13 -10.07 6.38
C ALA A 336 11.15 -11.25 6.38
N LEU A 337 11.22 -12.15 7.38
CA LEU A 337 10.38 -13.35 7.46
C LEU A 337 8.86 -13.10 7.29
N PRO A 338 8.24 -12.06 7.90
CA PRO A 338 6.81 -11.82 7.75
C PRO A 338 6.38 -11.45 6.32
N VAL A 339 7.32 -11.00 5.49
CA VAL A 339 7.05 -10.44 4.15
C VAL A 339 7.76 -11.20 3.03
N ILE A 340 8.35 -12.37 3.34
CA ILE A 340 9.15 -13.16 2.38
C ILE A 340 8.29 -14.02 1.43
N GLY A 341 6.97 -14.05 1.62
CA GLY A 341 6.03 -14.77 0.75
C GLY A 341 5.63 -16.18 1.21
N LEU A 342 6.02 -16.62 2.42
CA LEU A 342 5.52 -17.89 2.99
C LEU A 342 4.00 -17.86 3.17
N ILE A 343 3.49 -16.73 3.66
CA ILE A 343 2.08 -16.37 3.56
C ILE A 343 1.99 -15.35 2.43
N GLN A 344 1.57 -15.81 1.25
CA GLN A 344 1.61 -15.01 0.02
C GLN A 344 0.44 -14.02 -0.01
N VAL A 345 0.74 -12.76 0.29
CA VAL A 345 -0.20 -11.63 0.22
C VAL A 345 0.06 -10.84 -1.07
N GLY A 346 -1.01 -10.60 -1.84
CA GLY A 346 -0.92 -9.86 -3.11
C GLY A 346 -0.22 -10.64 -4.24
N TYR A 347 0.18 -9.92 -5.29
CA TYR A 347 0.71 -10.51 -6.53
C TYR A 347 2.24 -10.52 -6.60
N GLN A 348 2.92 -9.88 -5.66
CA GLN A 348 4.35 -9.64 -5.70
C GLN A 348 5.15 -10.84 -5.15
N ALA A 349 6.22 -11.24 -5.84
CA ALA A 349 7.22 -12.18 -5.31
C ALA A 349 8.03 -11.55 -4.18
N HIS A 350 8.42 -10.30 -4.36
CA HIS A 350 9.21 -9.50 -3.43
C HIS A 350 8.90 -8.02 -3.69
N ALA A 351 9.36 -7.12 -2.81
CA ALA A 351 9.20 -5.68 -2.98
C ALA A 351 10.34 -4.91 -2.33
N ASP A 352 10.70 -3.74 -2.86
CA ASP A 352 11.83 -2.95 -2.35
C ASP A 352 11.55 -2.50 -0.91
N ARG A 353 10.31 -2.06 -0.65
CA ARG A 353 9.82 -1.66 0.66
C ARG A 353 10.03 -2.70 1.77
N TYR A 354 9.98 -3.99 1.45
CA TYR A 354 10.21 -5.07 2.42
C TYR A 354 11.65 -5.11 2.95
N THR A 355 12.59 -4.42 2.28
CA THR A 355 13.97 -4.31 2.74
C THR A 355 14.19 -3.16 3.72
N TYR A 356 13.17 -2.36 4.06
CA TYR A 356 13.34 -1.15 4.88
C TYR A 356 14.08 -1.43 6.20
N LEU A 357 13.51 -2.27 7.07
CA LEU A 357 14.15 -2.65 8.34
C LEU A 357 15.15 -3.82 8.25
N PRO A 358 14.96 -4.84 7.39
CA PRO A 358 15.90 -5.96 7.29
C PRO A 358 17.30 -5.56 6.81
N SER A 359 17.42 -4.63 5.87
CA SER A 359 18.73 -4.28 5.28
C SER A 359 19.70 -3.68 6.29
N ILE A 360 19.20 -3.12 7.41
CA ILE A 360 20.03 -2.59 8.50
C ILE A 360 20.99 -3.66 9.02
N GLY A 361 20.51 -4.91 9.13
CA GLY A 361 21.34 -6.05 9.52
C GLY A 361 22.52 -6.27 8.58
N LEU A 362 22.27 -6.26 7.27
CA LEU A 362 23.31 -6.40 6.23
C LEU A 362 24.28 -5.22 6.21
N LEU A 363 23.77 -3.98 6.38
CA LEU A 363 24.61 -2.78 6.48
C LEU A 363 25.51 -2.82 7.71
N CYS A 364 25.03 -3.36 8.84
CA CYS A 364 25.86 -3.57 10.02
C CYS A 364 26.98 -4.59 9.75
N ILE A 365 26.69 -5.70 9.07
CA ILE A 365 27.72 -6.68 8.67
C ILE A 365 28.79 -6.00 7.81
N LEU A 366 28.36 -5.27 6.78
CA LEU A 366 29.26 -4.60 5.84
C LEU A 366 30.18 -3.62 6.57
N VAL A 367 29.60 -2.67 7.31
CA VAL A 367 30.36 -1.56 7.88
C VAL A 367 31.24 -1.99 9.06
N PHE A 368 30.70 -2.74 10.02
CA PHE A 368 31.48 -3.19 11.17
C PHE A 368 32.43 -4.34 10.82
N GLY A 369 32.13 -5.12 9.78
CA GLY A 369 33.06 -6.09 9.20
C GLY A 369 34.29 -5.41 8.61
N ILE A 370 34.10 -4.39 7.77
CA ILE A 370 35.18 -3.58 7.19
C ILE A 370 35.97 -2.86 8.30
N GLU A 371 35.32 -2.27 9.30
CA GLU A 371 36.01 -1.67 10.45
C GLU A 371 36.90 -2.70 11.15
N GLY A 372 36.38 -3.90 11.40
CA GLY A 372 37.10 -4.99 12.06
C GLY A 372 38.37 -5.41 11.33
N TRP A 373 38.35 -5.42 9.98
CA TRP A 373 39.50 -5.79 9.14
C TRP A 373 40.50 -4.64 8.96
N THR A 374 40.03 -3.41 8.89
CA THR A 374 40.87 -2.24 8.58
C THR A 374 41.44 -1.53 9.80
N LYS A 375 40.93 -1.83 11.01
CA LYS A 375 41.31 -1.12 12.26
C LYS A 375 42.82 -1.03 12.52
N ASN A 376 43.59 -2.06 12.14
CA ASN A 376 45.02 -2.17 12.43
C ASN A 376 45.92 -1.62 11.30
N VAL A 377 45.36 -1.24 10.14
CA VAL A 377 46.14 -0.83 8.96
C VAL A 377 45.69 0.56 8.51
N LYS A 378 46.53 1.58 8.72
CA LYS A 378 46.20 3.00 8.45
C LYS A 378 45.69 3.22 7.02
N TRP A 379 46.42 2.73 6.02
CA TRP A 379 46.05 2.89 4.61
C TRP A 379 44.75 2.18 4.25
N ALA A 380 44.51 0.99 4.82
CA ALA A 380 43.26 0.28 4.63
C ALA A 380 42.06 1.05 5.21
N ARG A 381 42.25 1.71 6.36
CA ARG A 381 41.21 2.56 6.98
C ARG A 381 40.91 3.80 6.14
N ILE A 382 41.93 4.44 5.58
CA ILE A 382 41.77 5.58 4.67
C ILE A 382 41.04 5.14 3.41
N ALA A 383 41.48 4.04 2.80
CA ALA A 383 40.85 3.47 1.61
C ALA A 383 39.37 3.11 1.87
N ALA A 384 39.06 2.49 3.01
CA ALA A 384 37.68 2.20 3.41
C ALA A 384 36.84 3.47 3.62
N GLY A 385 37.43 4.52 4.21
CA GLY A 385 36.77 5.81 4.36
C GLY A 385 36.45 6.46 3.02
N VAL A 386 37.42 6.49 2.09
CA VAL A 386 37.24 7.00 0.73
C VAL A 386 36.18 6.18 -0.02
N ALA A 387 36.26 4.85 0.04
CA ALA A 387 35.27 3.97 -0.58
C ALA A 387 33.87 4.19 0.01
N GLY A 388 33.76 4.42 1.32
CA GLY A 388 32.49 4.73 1.98
C GLY A 388 31.88 6.05 1.48
N VAL A 389 32.70 7.10 1.33
CA VAL A 389 32.25 8.40 0.79
C VAL A 389 31.83 8.27 -0.68
N LEU A 390 32.63 7.61 -1.51
CA LEU A 390 32.30 7.37 -2.92
C LEU A 390 31.02 6.53 -3.06
N GLY A 391 30.87 5.50 -2.22
CA GLY A 391 29.67 4.67 -2.15
C GLY A 391 28.43 5.48 -1.77
N CYS A 392 28.54 6.38 -0.78
CA CYS A 392 27.44 7.28 -0.42
C CYS A 392 27.09 8.23 -1.58
N GLY A 393 28.07 8.77 -2.29
CA GLY A 393 27.84 9.62 -3.47
C GLY A 393 27.15 8.88 -4.62
N ALA A 394 27.59 7.64 -4.90
CA ALA A 394 26.97 6.79 -5.91
C ALA A 394 25.52 6.42 -5.53
N LEU A 395 25.28 6.03 -4.27
CA LEU A 395 23.94 5.73 -3.77
C LEU A 395 23.03 6.96 -3.80
N PHE A 396 23.54 8.15 -3.45
CA PHE A 396 22.79 9.40 -3.57
C PHE A 396 22.33 9.63 -5.02
N ALA A 397 23.23 9.50 -5.99
CA ALA A 397 22.90 9.69 -7.41
C ALA A 397 21.89 8.64 -7.94
N LEU A 398 22.09 7.37 -7.57
CA LEU A 398 21.17 6.29 -7.94
C LEU A 398 19.79 6.49 -7.31
N SER A 399 19.74 6.89 -6.03
CA SER A 399 18.50 7.17 -5.32
C SER A 399 17.80 8.37 -5.88
N TRP A 400 18.52 9.44 -6.23
CA TRP A 400 17.91 10.61 -6.86
C TRP A 400 17.12 10.22 -8.11
N ARG A 401 17.71 9.37 -8.96
CA ARG A 401 17.05 8.84 -10.16
C ARG A 401 15.91 7.87 -9.84
N GLN A 402 16.10 6.99 -8.86
CA GLN A 402 15.08 6.02 -8.47
C GLN A 402 13.86 6.69 -7.83
N ILE A 403 14.05 7.73 -7.02
CA ILE A 403 12.95 8.49 -6.42
C ILE A 403 12.13 9.18 -7.52
N ALA A 404 12.79 9.72 -8.55
CA ALA A 404 12.11 10.38 -9.67
C ALA A 404 11.15 9.46 -10.45
N THR A 405 11.28 8.12 -10.37
CA THR A 405 10.32 7.21 -11.02
C THR A 405 8.96 7.19 -10.32
N TRP A 406 8.88 7.63 -9.07
CA TRP A 406 7.65 7.70 -8.27
C TRP A 406 6.90 9.03 -8.42
N ARG A 407 7.29 9.87 -9.40
CA ARG A 407 6.74 11.22 -9.56
C ARG A 407 5.24 11.26 -9.79
N ASP A 408 4.76 10.38 -10.65
CA ASP A 408 3.38 10.31 -11.08
C ASP A 408 3.06 8.88 -11.53
N THR A 409 1.77 8.60 -11.67
CA THR A 409 1.25 7.28 -12.02
C THR A 409 1.85 6.74 -13.32
N ARG A 410 1.97 7.58 -14.35
CA ARG A 410 2.44 7.15 -15.65
C ARG A 410 3.92 6.78 -15.57
N THR A 411 4.74 7.64 -14.96
CA THR A 411 6.18 7.44 -14.82
C THR A 411 6.51 6.14 -14.07
N VAL A 412 5.82 5.86 -12.96
CA VAL A 412 6.11 4.67 -12.14
C VAL A 412 5.78 3.37 -12.88
N PHE A 413 4.67 3.33 -13.63
CA PHE A 413 4.26 2.13 -14.36
C PHE A 413 4.94 1.97 -15.73
N GLU A 414 5.29 3.06 -16.41
CA GLU A 414 6.19 3.01 -17.57
C GLU A 414 7.55 2.43 -17.18
N HIS A 415 8.11 2.86 -16.04
CA HIS A 415 9.34 2.30 -15.50
C HIS A 415 9.19 0.82 -15.11
N ALA A 416 8.08 0.44 -14.47
CA ALA A 416 7.81 -0.96 -14.14
C ALA A 416 7.73 -1.87 -15.39
N LEU A 417 7.16 -1.37 -16.50
CA LEU A 417 7.14 -2.08 -17.78
C LEU A 417 8.52 -2.13 -18.45
N ALA A 418 9.35 -1.09 -18.29
CA ALA A 418 10.73 -1.11 -18.76
C ALA A 418 11.60 -2.13 -18.01
N VAL A 419 11.27 -2.43 -16.75
CA VAL A 419 11.91 -3.51 -15.97
C VAL A 419 11.35 -4.88 -16.34
N SER A 420 10.03 -4.99 -16.56
CA SER A 420 9.36 -6.24 -16.89
C SER A 420 8.13 -6.00 -17.77
N GLU A 421 8.23 -6.34 -19.06
CA GLU A 421 7.14 -6.20 -20.03
C GLU A 421 5.93 -7.09 -19.71
N THR A 422 6.12 -8.17 -18.96
CA THR A 422 5.07 -9.12 -18.57
C THR A 422 4.27 -8.67 -17.33
N ASN A 423 4.43 -7.42 -16.89
CA ASN A 423 3.81 -6.89 -15.69
C ASN A 423 2.36 -6.44 -15.93
N PHE A 424 1.42 -7.37 -15.79
CA PHE A 424 -0.01 -7.10 -16.00
C PHE A 424 -0.59 -6.04 -15.04
N ILE A 425 -0.02 -5.86 -13.84
CA ILE A 425 -0.45 -4.80 -12.91
C ILE A 425 -0.03 -3.43 -13.44
N ALA A 426 1.20 -3.30 -13.95
CA ALA A 426 1.65 -2.06 -14.57
C ALA A 426 0.83 -1.71 -15.83
N HIS A 427 0.52 -2.69 -16.68
CA HIS A 427 -0.42 -2.50 -17.79
C HIS A 427 -1.80 -2.02 -17.32
N THR A 428 -2.33 -2.62 -16.24
CA THR A 428 -3.65 -2.26 -15.70
C THR A 428 -3.68 -0.79 -15.23
N ASN A 429 -2.73 -0.40 -14.37
CA ASN A 429 -2.73 0.93 -13.78
C ASN A 429 -2.38 2.02 -14.79
N LEU A 430 -1.47 1.75 -15.74
CA LEU A 430 -1.17 2.66 -16.84
C LEU A 430 -2.38 2.80 -17.78
N GLY A 431 -3.08 1.70 -18.07
CA GLY A 431 -4.33 1.72 -18.82
C GLY A 431 -5.40 2.59 -18.14
N GLN A 432 -5.52 2.51 -16.82
CA GLN A 432 -6.45 3.34 -16.04
C GLN A 432 -6.08 4.82 -16.08
N ALA A 433 -4.79 5.16 -15.93
CA ALA A 433 -4.33 6.54 -16.05
C ALA A 433 -4.66 7.12 -17.43
N LEU A 434 -4.34 6.39 -18.50
CA LEU A 434 -4.63 6.79 -19.88
C LEU A 434 -6.13 6.90 -20.16
N HIS A 435 -6.95 6.06 -19.53
CA HIS A 435 -8.41 6.16 -19.62
C HIS A 435 -8.92 7.46 -19.00
N HIS A 436 -8.44 7.83 -17.81
CA HIS A 436 -8.78 9.10 -17.17
C HIS A 436 -8.30 10.32 -17.95
N GLU A 437 -7.16 10.22 -18.65
CA GLU A 437 -6.67 11.25 -19.59
C GLU A 437 -7.48 11.34 -20.90
N GLY A 438 -8.45 10.43 -21.13
CA GLY A 438 -9.23 10.36 -22.38
C GLY A 438 -8.49 9.71 -23.56
N ARG A 439 -7.31 9.12 -23.34
CA ARG A 439 -6.51 8.42 -24.36
C ARG A 439 -6.98 6.97 -24.53
N LEU A 440 -8.25 6.82 -24.91
CA LEU A 440 -8.98 5.55 -24.91
C LEU A 440 -8.30 4.42 -25.69
N GLU A 441 -7.74 4.72 -26.87
CA GLU A 441 -7.07 3.69 -27.69
C GLU A 441 -5.76 3.19 -27.09
N GLN A 442 -5.03 4.04 -26.36
CA GLN A 442 -3.81 3.61 -25.67
C GLN A 442 -4.18 2.81 -24.42
N ALA A 443 -5.17 3.28 -23.66
CA ALA A 443 -5.72 2.54 -22.52
C ALA A 443 -6.19 1.13 -22.91
N ARG A 444 -6.93 1.03 -24.03
CA ARG A 444 -7.37 -0.24 -24.61
C ARG A 444 -6.21 -1.20 -24.86
N ARG A 445 -5.12 -0.74 -25.49
CA ARG A 445 -3.95 -1.58 -25.76
C ARG A 445 -3.35 -2.15 -24.48
N HIS A 446 -3.18 -1.31 -23.45
CA HIS A 446 -2.66 -1.78 -22.17
C HIS A 446 -3.60 -2.77 -21.48
N TYR A 447 -4.92 -2.54 -21.51
CA TYR A 447 -5.89 -3.50 -20.96
C TYR A 447 -5.87 -4.84 -21.71
N LEU A 448 -5.78 -4.82 -23.04
CA LEU A 448 -5.66 -6.04 -23.83
C LEU A 448 -4.36 -6.79 -23.49
N SER A 449 -3.22 -6.10 -23.40
CA SER A 449 -1.97 -6.74 -22.97
C SER A 449 -2.06 -7.34 -21.56
N ALA A 450 -2.71 -6.67 -20.61
CA ALA A 450 -2.94 -7.23 -19.28
C ALA A 450 -3.82 -8.50 -19.31
N ILE A 451 -4.86 -8.50 -20.14
CA ILE A 451 -5.75 -9.66 -20.34
C ILE A 451 -5.00 -10.82 -21.02
N ASP A 452 -4.16 -10.54 -22.00
CA ASP A 452 -3.34 -11.56 -22.68
C ASP A 452 -2.36 -12.23 -21.72
N LEU A 453 -1.71 -11.44 -20.85
CA LEU A 453 -0.81 -11.94 -19.82
C LEU A 453 -1.56 -12.73 -18.73
N ARG A 454 -2.79 -12.33 -18.42
CA ARG A 454 -3.60 -12.96 -17.37
C ARG A 454 -5.10 -12.88 -17.68
N PRO A 455 -5.66 -13.91 -18.34
CA PRO A 455 -7.05 -13.88 -18.85
C PRO A 455 -8.14 -13.75 -17.79
N ASN A 456 -7.86 -14.14 -16.54
CA ASN A 456 -8.80 -14.11 -15.42
C ASN A 456 -8.81 -12.78 -14.63
N LEU A 457 -8.15 -11.73 -15.12
CA LEU A 457 -8.21 -10.38 -14.55
C LEU A 457 -9.54 -9.69 -14.83
N PHE A 458 -10.57 -10.06 -14.08
CA PHE A 458 -11.91 -9.48 -14.23
C PHE A 458 -11.98 -7.95 -13.99
N PRO A 459 -11.19 -7.30 -13.10
CA PRO A 459 -11.24 -5.83 -12.98
C PRO A 459 -10.79 -5.11 -14.25
N VAL A 460 -9.82 -5.68 -14.99
CA VAL A 460 -9.33 -5.12 -16.25
C VAL A 460 -10.38 -5.22 -17.34
N ARG A 461 -11.11 -6.35 -17.39
CA ARG A 461 -12.25 -6.51 -18.31
C ARG A 461 -13.36 -5.51 -18.02
N THR A 462 -13.65 -5.24 -16.75
CA THR A 462 -14.58 -4.16 -16.36
C THR A 462 -14.12 -2.81 -16.89
N ASN A 463 -12.83 -2.49 -16.78
CA ASN A 463 -12.27 -1.23 -17.30
C ASN A 463 -12.34 -1.15 -18.84
N LEU A 464 -12.07 -2.25 -19.54
CA LEU A 464 -12.23 -2.33 -21.00
C LEU A 464 -13.70 -2.15 -21.42
N ALA A 465 -14.64 -2.75 -20.68
CA ALA A 465 -16.07 -2.59 -20.91
C ALA A 465 -16.52 -1.14 -20.73
N GLN A 466 -15.96 -0.41 -19.75
CA GLN A 466 -16.24 1.02 -19.60
C GLN A 466 -15.84 1.80 -20.86
N ILE A 467 -14.68 1.51 -21.47
CA ILE A 467 -14.30 2.15 -22.74
C ILE A 467 -15.35 1.84 -23.81
N HIS A 468 -15.80 0.59 -23.92
CA HIS A 468 -16.85 0.23 -24.88
C HIS A 468 -18.18 0.94 -24.62
N ILE A 469 -18.57 1.16 -23.34
CA ILE A 469 -19.76 1.93 -22.97
C ILE A 469 -19.61 3.39 -23.43
N HIS A 470 -18.45 4.02 -23.21
CA HIS A 470 -18.19 5.40 -23.65
C HIS A 470 -18.31 5.58 -25.16
N GLU A 471 -17.95 4.55 -25.93
CA GLU A 471 -18.05 4.54 -27.40
C GLU A 471 -19.44 4.11 -27.92
N GLY A 472 -20.40 3.81 -27.04
CA GLY A 472 -21.72 3.31 -27.42
C GLY A 472 -21.73 1.85 -27.89
N ARG A 473 -20.62 1.12 -27.78
CA ARG A 473 -20.48 -0.30 -28.16
C ARG A 473 -21.01 -1.22 -27.06
N LEU A 474 -22.29 -1.06 -26.71
CA LEU A 474 -22.92 -1.72 -25.56
C LEU A 474 -22.92 -3.25 -25.64
N HIS A 475 -22.99 -3.84 -26.84
CA HIS A 475 -22.89 -5.29 -27.01
C HIS A 475 -21.48 -5.82 -26.68
N ALA A 476 -20.42 -5.12 -27.10
CA ALA A 476 -19.05 -5.48 -26.77
C ALA A 476 -18.79 -5.32 -25.27
N ALA A 477 -19.28 -4.23 -24.67
CA ALA A 477 -19.22 -4.03 -23.22
C ALA A 477 -19.88 -5.18 -22.45
N LEU A 478 -21.07 -5.61 -22.88
CA LEU A 478 -21.78 -6.71 -22.23
C LEU A 478 -21.00 -8.02 -22.27
N ALA A 479 -20.36 -8.34 -23.40
CA ALA A 479 -19.53 -9.54 -23.53
C ALA A 479 -18.33 -9.53 -22.56
N GLU A 480 -17.62 -8.41 -22.46
CA GLU A 480 -16.50 -8.27 -21.52
C GLU A 480 -16.96 -8.37 -20.06
N LEU A 481 -18.11 -7.80 -19.72
CA LEU A 481 -18.67 -7.85 -18.37
C LEU A 481 -19.18 -9.25 -18.00
N GLU A 482 -19.75 -9.98 -18.95
CA GLU A 482 -20.14 -11.37 -18.74
C GLU A 482 -18.92 -12.26 -18.48
N GLU A 483 -17.84 -12.06 -19.24
CA GLU A 483 -16.58 -12.77 -19.00
C GLU A 483 -15.95 -12.37 -17.66
N ALA A 484 -15.97 -11.08 -17.31
CA ALA A 484 -15.53 -10.60 -15.99
C ALA A 484 -16.29 -11.30 -14.85
N LEU A 485 -17.63 -11.39 -14.96
CA LEU A 485 -18.49 -12.01 -13.96
C LEU A 485 -18.40 -13.54 -13.92
N ARG A 486 -17.88 -14.21 -14.95
CA ARG A 486 -17.53 -15.65 -14.87
C ARG A 486 -16.41 -15.90 -13.87
N TYR A 487 -15.40 -15.03 -13.84
CA TYR A 487 -14.27 -15.13 -12.90
C TYR A 487 -14.56 -14.49 -11.54
N GLY A 488 -15.38 -13.44 -11.51
CA GLY A 488 -15.79 -12.76 -10.28
C GLY A 488 -17.30 -12.50 -10.21
N PRO A 489 -18.13 -13.51 -9.84
CA PRO A 489 -19.59 -13.38 -9.87
C PRO A 489 -20.15 -12.28 -8.95
N ALA A 490 -19.44 -11.98 -7.87
CA ALA A 490 -19.79 -10.94 -6.89
C ALA A 490 -18.99 -9.63 -7.09
N HIS A 491 -18.48 -9.36 -8.30
CA HIS A 491 -17.76 -8.12 -8.57
C HIS A 491 -18.72 -6.95 -8.80
N GLY A 492 -18.93 -6.13 -7.77
CA GLY A 492 -19.86 -4.99 -7.78
C GLY A 492 -19.71 -4.05 -8.99
N PRO A 493 -18.52 -3.51 -9.29
CA PRO A 493 -18.31 -2.65 -10.47
C PRO A 493 -18.74 -3.30 -11.81
N ALA A 494 -18.45 -4.60 -12.03
CA ALA A 494 -18.92 -5.28 -13.23
C ALA A 494 -20.44 -5.45 -13.25
N LEU A 495 -21.08 -5.77 -12.12
CA LEU A 495 -22.54 -5.85 -12.02
C LEU A 495 -23.20 -4.49 -12.33
N LEU A 496 -22.65 -3.40 -11.78
CA LEU A 496 -23.10 -2.04 -12.05
C LEU A 496 -23.00 -1.70 -13.54
N HIS A 497 -21.82 -1.88 -14.13
CA HIS A 497 -21.61 -1.57 -15.56
C HIS A 497 -22.42 -2.50 -16.48
N LYS A 498 -22.71 -3.74 -16.06
CA LYS A 498 -23.60 -4.65 -16.78
C LYS A 498 -25.04 -4.15 -16.74
N GLY A 499 -25.52 -3.73 -15.57
CA GLY A 499 -26.83 -3.11 -15.41
C GLY A 499 -26.99 -1.87 -16.32
N LEU A 500 -25.97 -1.01 -16.36
CA LEU A 500 -25.91 0.16 -17.24
C LEU A 500 -25.96 -0.22 -18.74
N ALA A 501 -25.12 -1.18 -19.17
CA ALA A 501 -25.09 -1.62 -20.56
C ALA A 501 -26.43 -2.26 -20.99
N LEU A 502 -27.06 -3.05 -20.11
CA LEU A 502 -28.37 -3.65 -20.35
C LEU A 502 -29.48 -2.60 -20.46
N ALA A 503 -29.48 -1.60 -19.59
CA ALA A 503 -30.44 -0.49 -19.66
C ALA A 503 -30.26 0.32 -20.96
N GLY A 504 -29.02 0.60 -21.38
CA GLY A 504 -28.75 1.27 -22.66
C GLY A 504 -29.19 0.46 -23.89
N LEU A 505 -29.23 -0.87 -23.80
CA LEU A 505 -29.79 -1.76 -24.82
C LEU A 505 -31.33 -1.91 -24.73
N GLY A 506 -31.97 -1.26 -23.75
CA GLY A 506 -33.38 -1.36 -23.41
C GLY A 506 -33.81 -2.74 -22.89
N ARG A 507 -32.88 -3.49 -22.29
CA ARG A 507 -33.14 -4.77 -21.62
C ARG A 507 -33.44 -4.54 -20.13
N ASP A 508 -34.42 -3.67 -19.84
CA ASP A 508 -34.70 -3.15 -18.50
C ASP A 508 -34.91 -4.23 -17.44
N ARG A 509 -35.60 -5.33 -17.78
CA ARG A 509 -35.81 -6.46 -16.84
C ARG A 509 -34.49 -7.04 -16.34
N GLN A 510 -33.57 -7.32 -17.26
CA GLN A 510 -32.25 -7.87 -16.92
C GLN A 510 -31.39 -6.82 -16.19
N ALA A 511 -31.53 -5.54 -16.54
CA ALA A 511 -30.84 -4.46 -15.86
C ALA A 511 -31.25 -4.35 -14.38
N VAL A 512 -32.56 -4.38 -14.09
CA VAL A 512 -33.10 -4.35 -12.71
C VAL A 512 -32.61 -5.54 -11.89
N GLU A 513 -32.66 -6.75 -12.46
CA GLU A 513 -32.16 -7.96 -11.79
C GLU A 513 -30.67 -7.83 -11.47
N THR A 514 -29.86 -7.42 -12.44
CA THR A 514 -28.41 -7.26 -12.28
C THR A 514 -28.08 -6.18 -11.24
N LEU A 515 -28.79 -5.05 -11.24
CA LEU A 515 -28.60 -3.97 -10.27
C LEU A 515 -29.03 -4.38 -8.86
N ARG A 516 -30.09 -5.20 -8.70
CA ARG A 516 -30.45 -5.80 -7.41
C ARG A 516 -29.36 -6.73 -6.90
N THR A 517 -28.78 -7.55 -7.77
CA THR A 517 -27.60 -8.38 -7.41
C THR A 517 -26.41 -7.51 -7.01
N CYS A 518 -26.16 -6.40 -7.72
CA CYS A 518 -25.13 -5.43 -7.33
C CYS A 518 -25.36 -4.88 -5.91
N LEU A 519 -26.60 -4.53 -5.58
CA LEU A 519 -26.97 -4.04 -4.25
C LEU A 519 -27.01 -5.12 -3.17
N ALA A 520 -27.20 -6.38 -3.53
CA ALA A 520 -27.05 -7.49 -2.60
C ALA A 520 -25.57 -7.70 -2.21
N VAL A 521 -24.65 -7.47 -3.14
CA VAL A 521 -23.20 -7.51 -2.90
C VAL A 521 -22.74 -6.28 -2.14
N ASN A 522 -23.14 -5.08 -2.56
CA ASN A 522 -22.81 -3.82 -1.93
C ASN A 522 -24.07 -2.97 -1.68
N PRO A 523 -24.70 -3.09 -0.49
CA PRO A 523 -25.93 -2.37 -0.18
C PRO A 523 -25.79 -0.84 -0.19
N SER A 524 -24.60 -0.29 0.00
CA SER A 524 -24.38 1.16 0.07
C SER A 524 -24.00 1.79 -1.28
N ASP A 525 -23.91 1.02 -2.38
CA ASP A 525 -23.51 1.55 -3.69
C ASP A 525 -24.49 2.63 -4.20
N PRO A 526 -24.08 3.91 -4.25
CA PRO A 526 -24.98 4.99 -4.60
C PRO A 526 -25.33 4.99 -6.09
N TYR A 527 -24.43 4.52 -6.95
CA TYR A 527 -24.64 4.49 -8.39
C TYR A 527 -25.61 3.38 -8.78
N ALA A 528 -25.45 2.18 -8.21
CA ALA A 528 -26.38 1.09 -8.44
C ALA A 528 -27.79 1.43 -7.94
N ARG A 529 -27.91 2.06 -6.76
CA ARG A 529 -29.20 2.56 -6.22
C ARG A 529 -29.82 3.61 -7.13
N ASN A 530 -29.03 4.58 -7.58
CA ASN A 530 -29.51 5.63 -8.47
C ASN A 530 -30.00 5.07 -9.80
N GLN A 531 -29.25 4.15 -10.41
CA GLN A 531 -29.64 3.54 -11.68
C GLN A 531 -30.88 2.65 -11.55
N LEU A 532 -30.99 1.89 -10.44
CA LEU A 532 -32.18 1.11 -10.16
C LEU A 532 -33.40 2.03 -9.98
N ALA A 533 -33.27 3.11 -9.19
CA ALA A 533 -34.34 4.07 -8.99
C ALA A 533 -34.79 4.73 -10.30
N TRP A 534 -33.84 5.08 -11.18
CA TRP A 534 -34.13 5.65 -12.49
C TRP A 534 -34.98 4.72 -13.35
N ILE A 535 -34.62 3.44 -13.46
CA ILE A 535 -35.36 2.45 -14.25
C ILE A 535 -36.76 2.23 -13.66
N LEU A 536 -36.86 2.07 -12.34
CA LEU A 536 -38.15 1.85 -11.66
C LEU A 536 -39.10 3.06 -11.75
N ALA A 537 -38.57 4.28 -11.93
CA ALA A 537 -39.40 5.47 -12.12
C ALA A 537 -39.82 5.67 -13.59
N THR A 538 -38.95 5.35 -14.55
CA THR A 538 -39.06 5.84 -15.93
C THR A 538 -39.25 4.77 -16.99
N SER A 539 -39.14 3.48 -16.67
CA SER A 539 -39.24 2.40 -17.68
C SER A 539 -40.56 2.45 -18.46
N SER A 540 -40.50 2.09 -19.74
CA SER A 540 -41.70 1.88 -20.57
C SER A 540 -42.52 0.66 -20.13
N LEU A 541 -41.91 -0.28 -19.40
CA LEU A 541 -42.55 -1.49 -18.92
C LEU A 541 -43.32 -1.21 -17.62
N GLN A 542 -44.65 -1.32 -17.68
CA GLN A 542 -45.52 -0.97 -16.55
C GLN A 542 -45.31 -1.88 -15.33
N ASP A 543 -45.00 -3.15 -15.55
CA ASP A 543 -44.71 -4.14 -14.50
C ASP A 543 -43.40 -3.87 -13.76
N LEU A 544 -42.45 -3.15 -14.39
CA LEU A 544 -41.21 -2.73 -13.74
C LEU A 544 -41.35 -1.42 -12.97
N ARG A 545 -42.37 -0.60 -13.26
CA ARG A 545 -42.51 0.69 -12.60
C ARG A 545 -42.98 0.51 -11.16
N SER A 546 -42.15 0.97 -10.23
CA SER A 546 -42.40 0.91 -8.79
C SER A 546 -42.06 2.28 -8.18
N PRO A 547 -43.00 3.25 -8.23
CA PRO A 547 -42.72 4.64 -7.84
C PRO A 547 -42.26 4.77 -6.38
N GLU A 548 -42.83 3.97 -5.47
CA GLU A 548 -42.44 3.99 -4.05
C GLU A 548 -41.03 3.46 -3.83
N GLU A 549 -40.67 2.35 -4.48
CA GLU A 549 -39.32 1.78 -4.40
C GLU A 549 -38.29 2.72 -5.04
N ALA A 550 -38.62 3.29 -6.20
CA ALA A 550 -37.80 4.30 -6.86
C ALA A 550 -37.54 5.50 -5.95
N LEU A 551 -38.59 6.01 -5.28
CA LEU A 551 -38.49 7.15 -4.38
C LEU A 551 -37.63 6.85 -3.15
N ARG A 552 -37.76 5.66 -2.55
CA ARG A 552 -36.90 5.24 -1.42
C ARG A 552 -35.43 5.24 -1.83
N HIS A 553 -35.08 4.55 -2.92
CA HIS A 553 -33.69 4.49 -3.37
C HIS A 553 -33.12 5.86 -3.75
N ALA A 554 -33.88 6.67 -4.50
CA ALA A 554 -33.45 7.99 -4.92
C ALA A 554 -33.24 8.95 -3.74
N ARG A 555 -34.11 8.91 -2.72
CA ARG A 555 -33.95 9.71 -1.49
C ARG A 555 -32.70 9.34 -0.73
N THR A 556 -32.50 8.05 -0.45
CA THR A 556 -31.32 7.58 0.29
C THR A 556 -30.03 8.07 -0.34
N VAL A 557 -29.92 7.97 -1.68
CA VAL A 557 -28.70 8.40 -2.39
C VAL A 557 -28.56 9.92 -2.42
N CYS A 558 -29.65 10.66 -2.61
CA CYS A 558 -29.61 12.13 -2.60
C CYS A 558 -29.24 12.70 -1.23
N GLU A 559 -29.79 12.15 -0.16
CA GLU A 559 -29.51 12.57 1.22
C GLU A 559 -28.06 12.25 1.59
N ALA A 560 -27.58 11.04 1.28
CA ALA A 560 -26.19 10.68 1.49
C ALA A 560 -25.21 11.57 0.72
N ALA A 561 -25.60 12.07 -0.46
CA ALA A 561 -24.79 12.99 -1.26
C ALA A 561 -25.00 14.48 -0.89
N GLY A 562 -25.70 14.80 0.20
CA GLY A 562 -25.97 16.18 0.62
C GLY A 562 -26.67 17.04 -0.43
N HIS A 563 -27.43 16.42 -1.34
CA HIS A 563 -28.06 17.07 -2.50
C HIS A 563 -27.10 17.83 -3.43
N ALA A 564 -25.82 17.43 -3.49
CA ALA A 564 -24.81 18.08 -4.33
C ALA A 564 -24.70 17.48 -5.74
N ASN A 565 -25.13 16.23 -5.95
CA ASN A 565 -24.99 15.55 -7.23
C ASN A 565 -26.22 15.78 -8.14
N PRO A 566 -26.05 16.42 -9.32
CA PRO A 566 -27.17 16.70 -10.22
C PRO A 566 -27.86 15.43 -10.72
N ALA A 567 -27.12 14.37 -11.06
CA ALA A 567 -27.70 13.12 -11.56
C ALA A 567 -28.60 12.44 -10.52
N PHE A 568 -28.22 12.49 -9.24
CA PHE A 568 -29.04 11.93 -8.16
C PHE A 568 -30.32 12.74 -7.98
N LEU A 569 -30.23 14.07 -8.04
CA LEU A 569 -31.40 14.96 -7.96
C LEU A 569 -32.37 14.76 -9.13
N GLU A 570 -31.86 14.52 -10.34
CA GLU A 570 -32.70 14.22 -11.50
C GLU A 570 -33.47 12.91 -11.34
N THR A 571 -32.82 11.87 -10.82
CA THR A 571 -33.48 10.61 -10.50
C THR A 571 -34.55 10.79 -9.42
N LEU A 572 -34.25 11.58 -8.38
CA LEU A 572 -35.22 11.90 -7.34
C LEU A 572 -36.43 12.67 -7.90
N ALA A 573 -36.19 13.64 -8.79
CA ALA A 573 -37.28 14.36 -9.46
C ALA A 573 -38.14 13.42 -10.30
N ALA A 574 -37.54 12.49 -11.05
CA ALA A 574 -38.26 11.49 -11.83
C ALA A 574 -39.09 10.56 -10.93
N ALA A 575 -38.54 10.09 -9.80
CA ALA A 575 -39.26 9.26 -8.84
C ALA A 575 -40.43 10.01 -8.17
N LEU A 576 -40.22 11.28 -7.78
CA LEU A 576 -41.28 12.13 -7.23
C LEU A 576 -42.43 12.33 -8.22
N ALA A 577 -42.10 12.60 -9.49
CA ALA A 577 -43.09 12.74 -10.55
C ALA A 577 -43.86 11.43 -10.78
N ALA A 578 -43.17 10.27 -10.75
CA ALA A 578 -43.82 8.96 -10.85
C ALA A 578 -44.76 8.66 -9.66
N SER A 579 -44.50 9.25 -8.49
CA SER A 579 -45.37 9.19 -7.29
C SER A 579 -46.42 10.31 -7.24
N ASN A 580 -46.70 11.02 -8.35
CA ASN A 580 -47.64 12.15 -8.43
C ASN A 580 -47.29 13.37 -7.55
N ARG A 581 -46.04 13.51 -7.10
CA ARG A 581 -45.55 14.65 -6.30
C ARG A 581 -44.87 15.67 -7.18
N PHE A 582 -45.63 16.28 -8.09
CA PHE A 582 -45.09 17.13 -9.17
C PHE A 582 -44.46 18.44 -8.69
N GLU A 583 -44.97 19.06 -7.63
CA GLU A 583 -44.39 20.30 -7.08
C GLU A 583 -42.95 20.08 -6.58
N GLU A 584 -42.74 19.03 -5.79
CA GLU A 584 -41.41 18.63 -5.31
C GLU A 584 -40.52 18.16 -6.46
N ALA A 585 -41.07 17.44 -7.45
CA ALA A 585 -40.31 17.04 -8.63
C ALA A 585 -39.78 18.26 -9.41
N VAL A 586 -40.60 19.31 -9.57
CA VAL A 586 -40.20 20.57 -10.21
C VAL A 586 -39.10 21.28 -9.41
N GLU A 587 -39.20 21.30 -8.09
CA GLU A 587 -38.17 21.90 -7.22
C GLU A 587 -36.82 21.17 -7.37
N ARG A 588 -36.81 19.85 -7.23
CA ARG A 588 -35.59 19.04 -7.35
C ARG A 588 -35.00 19.07 -8.74
N GLN A 589 -35.83 19.08 -9.79
CA GLN A 589 -35.36 19.22 -11.17
C GLN A 589 -34.73 20.60 -11.43
N ARG A 590 -35.25 21.68 -10.83
CA ARG A 590 -34.62 23.01 -10.90
C ARG A 590 -33.29 23.03 -10.17
N GLN A 591 -33.21 22.39 -9.00
CA GLN A 591 -31.96 22.27 -8.25
C GLN A 591 -30.91 21.53 -9.07
N ALA A 592 -31.27 20.37 -9.65
CA ALA A 592 -30.39 19.63 -10.54
C ALA A 592 -29.90 20.50 -11.70
N GLN A 593 -30.81 21.19 -12.40
CA GLN A 593 -30.47 22.04 -13.55
C GLN A 593 -29.50 23.19 -13.22
N ARG A 594 -29.52 23.72 -11.99
CA ARG A 594 -28.56 24.75 -11.54
C ARG A 594 -27.14 24.16 -11.42
N LEU A 595 -27.03 22.90 -11.03
CA LEU A 595 -25.78 22.18 -10.82
C LEU A 595 -25.28 21.47 -12.09
N SER A 596 -26.16 21.21 -13.08
CA SER A 596 -25.80 20.47 -14.30
C SER A 596 -24.90 21.27 -15.26
N PRO A 597 -23.96 20.59 -15.95
CA PRO A 597 -23.18 21.17 -17.05
C PRO A 597 -24.06 21.67 -18.20
N PRO A 598 -23.59 22.63 -19.03
CA PRO A 598 -24.37 23.22 -20.13
C PRO A 598 -24.98 22.20 -21.11
N GLN A 599 -24.28 21.09 -21.36
CA GLN A 599 -24.69 20.06 -22.32
C GLN A 599 -25.94 19.30 -21.89
N GLU A 600 -26.15 19.11 -20.58
CA GLU A 600 -27.30 18.37 -20.02
C GLU A 600 -28.53 19.25 -19.80
N LYS A 601 -28.35 20.58 -19.83
CA LYS A 601 -29.45 21.54 -19.58
C LYS A 601 -30.61 21.39 -20.54
N LYS A 602 -30.39 20.92 -21.78
CA LYS A 602 -31.47 20.70 -22.75
C LYS A 602 -32.41 19.56 -22.32
N SER A 603 -31.85 18.40 -21.97
CA SER A 603 -32.63 17.25 -21.44
C SER A 603 -33.33 17.61 -20.12
N ALA A 604 -32.65 18.34 -19.24
CA ALA A 604 -33.21 18.81 -17.98
C ALA A 604 -34.40 19.78 -18.18
N ARG A 605 -34.37 20.65 -19.21
CA ARG A 605 -35.51 21.54 -19.56
C ARG A 605 -36.73 20.75 -19.99
N THR A 606 -36.56 19.77 -20.86
CA THR A 606 -37.66 18.93 -21.33
C THR A 606 -38.32 18.16 -20.19
N ARG A 607 -37.53 17.60 -19.26
CA ARG A 607 -38.06 16.95 -18.05
C ARG A 607 -38.82 17.93 -17.15
N LEU A 608 -38.27 19.12 -16.94
CA LEU A 608 -38.91 20.17 -16.14
C LEU A 608 -40.27 20.60 -16.72
N GLU A 609 -40.38 20.70 -18.05
CA GLU A 609 -41.64 21.00 -18.73
C GLU A 609 -42.67 19.88 -18.56
N LEU A 610 -42.27 18.61 -18.68
CA LEU A 610 -43.14 17.47 -18.42
C LEU A 610 -43.71 17.50 -16.99
N TYR A 611 -42.85 17.75 -16.00
CA TYR A 611 -43.28 17.78 -14.60
C TYR A 611 -44.21 18.97 -14.29
N ARG A 612 -44.02 20.13 -14.94
CA ARG A 612 -44.95 21.27 -14.85
C ARG A 612 -46.32 20.98 -15.46
N LEU A 613 -46.38 20.09 -16.44
CA LEU A 613 -47.61 19.61 -17.06
C LEU A 613 -48.25 18.43 -16.30
N ASN A 614 -47.77 18.13 -15.08
CA ASN A 614 -48.19 16.97 -14.28
C ASN A 614 -48.07 15.64 -15.03
N LYS A 615 -47.02 15.50 -15.86
CA LYS A 615 -46.72 14.26 -16.60
C LYS A 615 -45.41 13.64 -16.10
N PRO A 616 -45.42 12.36 -15.66
CA PRO A 616 -44.18 11.67 -15.33
C PRO A 616 -43.36 11.42 -16.59
N LEU A 617 -42.04 11.29 -16.43
CA LEU A 617 -41.15 10.89 -17.51
C LEU A 617 -41.28 9.38 -17.73
N ILE A 618 -41.64 8.98 -18.94
CA ILE A 618 -41.60 7.58 -19.38
C ILE A 618 -40.63 7.53 -20.55
N GLN A 619 -39.58 6.71 -20.43
CA GLN A 619 -38.63 6.48 -21.50
C GLN A 619 -39.34 5.84 -22.70
N SER A 620 -39.03 6.30 -23.91
CA SER A 620 -39.50 5.65 -25.11
C SER A 620 -38.77 4.32 -25.30
N PRO A 621 -39.44 3.24 -25.78
CA PRO A 621 -38.77 1.99 -26.07
C PRO A 621 -37.64 2.23 -27.09
N PRO A 622 -36.50 1.52 -26.97
CA PRO A 622 -35.36 1.71 -27.85
C PRO A 622 -35.78 1.53 -29.31
N ASN A 623 -35.44 2.51 -30.17
CA ASN A 623 -35.77 2.43 -31.59
C ASN A 623 -34.93 1.32 -32.25
N PRO A 624 -35.55 0.23 -32.76
CA PRO A 624 -34.82 -0.92 -33.30
C PRO A 624 -33.96 -0.58 -34.53
N ARG A 625 -34.15 0.59 -35.15
CA ARG A 625 -33.44 1.03 -36.36
C ARG A 625 -32.18 1.86 -36.11
N ARG A 626 -31.83 2.19 -34.85
CA ARG A 626 -30.51 2.75 -34.50
C ARG A 626 -29.59 1.62 -34.04
N ARG A 627 -29.30 0.67 -34.93
CA ARG A 627 -28.26 -0.35 -34.76
C ARG A 627 -27.42 -0.34 -36.03
N ASN A 628 -26.33 0.40 -35.99
CA ASN A 628 -25.11 0.20 -36.79
C ASN A 628 -23.98 0.87 -36.03
#